data_AF-Q56UF5-F1
#
_entry.id   AF-Q56UF5-F1
#
_cell.length_a   1.000
_cell.length_b   1.000
_cell.length_c   1.000
_cell.angle_alpha   90.00
_cell.angle_beta   90.00
_cell.angle_gamma   90.00
#
_symmetry.space_group_name_H-M   'P 1'
#
loop_
_entity.id
_entity.type
_entity.pdbx_description
1 polymer ?
#
loop_
_entity_poly.entity_id
_entity_poly.type
_entity_poly.pdbx_seq_one_letter_code
_entity_poly.pdbx_strand_id
1 'polypeptide(L)'
;PTAAHIYDAEGTSKARQFPGLCSAFCHTFYAQCRNLMRFLNPRLASKQLLASAERFCEKLSLRDVDYCYPDLLTNPMLQRNLQPAGQVPGNASGCLCLEHVKRSLANPLWARHAGDGSGRLFVAEQKGRVHIYNTRSKRWNRFCFLDLSKQVAVSNRAMDERGFLGLAFHPSYATNGRFFVYYSVKTRGDEPVPPELQDAEFSVDTKIRISELRVSLEDPDRADHKSEQVLLEVLQPYHNHNGG
;
A
#
# COMPACT_ATOMS: atom_id res chain seq x y z
N PRO A 1 -9.05 7.66 -15.87
CA PRO A 1 -8.08 7.48 -14.76
C PRO A 1 -7.39 8.81 -14.47
N THR A 2 -8.06 9.64 -13.68
CA THR A 2 -7.50 10.90 -13.17
C THR A 2 -6.98 10.61 -11.78
N ALA A 3 -5.67 10.71 -11.58
CA ALA A 3 -5.10 10.74 -10.24
C ALA A 3 -5.73 11.94 -9.53
N ALA A 4 -6.65 11.68 -8.62
CA ALA A 4 -7.07 12.66 -7.64
C ALA A 4 -6.05 12.57 -6.52
N HIS A 5 -5.22 13.60 -6.38
CA HIS A 5 -4.52 13.81 -5.12
C HIS A 5 -5.61 13.88 -4.04
N ILE A 6 -5.68 12.87 -3.17
CA ILE A 6 -6.76 12.68 -2.21
C ILE A 6 -6.67 13.82 -1.19
N TYR A 7 -7.36 14.91 -1.49
CA TYR A 7 -7.65 16.05 -0.62
C TYR A 7 -6.46 16.91 -0.14
N ASP A 8 -5.30 16.89 -0.80
CA ASP A 8 -4.10 17.63 -0.35
C ASP A 8 -3.63 17.24 1.06
N ALA A 9 -3.76 15.96 1.40
CA ALA A 9 -3.32 15.41 2.69
C ALA A 9 -1.80 15.53 2.91
N GLU A 10 -1.02 15.51 1.82
CA GLU A 10 0.42 15.74 1.85
C GLU A 10 0.70 17.25 1.83
N GLY A 11 0.83 17.87 3.01
CA GLY A 11 1.37 19.22 3.15
C GLY A 11 0.41 20.32 3.60
N THR A 12 -0.87 20.02 3.87
CA THR A 12 -1.79 20.99 4.48
C THR A 12 -2.43 20.45 5.76
N SER A 13 -2.55 21.28 6.80
CA SER A 13 -3.20 20.93 8.07
C SER A 13 -4.74 20.87 7.99
N LYS A 14 -5.32 21.09 6.80
CA LYS A 14 -6.77 21.06 6.56
C LYS A 14 -7.07 20.36 5.24
N ALA A 15 -7.59 19.14 5.31
CA ALA A 15 -8.04 18.39 4.15
C ALA A 15 -9.11 19.17 3.35
N ARG A 16 -9.05 19.10 2.02
CA ARG A 16 -10.09 19.66 1.16
C ARG A 16 -11.44 18.98 1.40
N GLN A 17 -12.54 19.69 1.19
CA GLN A 17 -13.89 19.13 1.25
C GLN A 17 -14.32 18.43 -0.04
N PHE A 18 -13.50 18.49 -1.09
CA PHE A 18 -13.72 17.88 -2.39
C PHE A 18 -12.37 17.52 -3.02
N PRO A 19 -12.27 16.41 -3.78
CA PRO A 19 -11.02 16.03 -4.43
C PRO A 19 -10.54 17.16 -5.33
N GLY A 20 -9.27 17.53 -5.21
CA GLY A 20 -8.70 18.49 -6.15
C GLY A 20 -8.68 17.91 -7.55
N LEU A 21 -8.95 18.75 -8.54
CA LEU A 21 -8.98 18.37 -9.95
C LEU A 21 -7.70 18.83 -10.65
N CYS A 22 -7.18 18.03 -11.56
CA CYS A 22 -6.15 18.49 -12.48
C CYS A 22 -6.72 19.59 -13.37
N SER A 23 -5.95 20.65 -13.66
CA SER A 23 -6.47 21.86 -14.33
C SER A 23 -7.21 21.54 -15.64
N ALA A 24 -6.60 20.75 -16.54
CA ALA A 24 -7.22 20.34 -17.80
C ALA A 24 -8.51 19.53 -17.59
N PHE A 25 -8.50 18.61 -16.62
CA PHE A 25 -9.68 17.84 -16.26
C PHE A 25 -10.77 18.71 -15.62
N CYS A 26 -10.39 19.72 -14.83
CA CYS A 26 -11.33 20.62 -14.18
C CYS A 26 -12.18 21.37 -15.20
N HIS A 27 -11.56 21.91 -16.25
CA HIS A 27 -12.29 22.60 -17.33
C HIS A 27 -13.22 21.64 -18.08
N THR A 28 -12.77 20.42 -18.33
CA THR A 28 -13.59 19.36 -18.96
C THR A 28 -14.79 18.99 -18.08
N PHE A 29 -14.55 18.79 -16.78
CA PHE A 29 -15.58 18.51 -15.80
C PHE A 29 -16.57 19.67 -15.65
N TYR A 30 -16.11 20.92 -15.66
CA TYR A 30 -17.00 22.07 -15.62
C TYR A 30 -17.90 22.15 -16.86
N ALA A 31 -17.34 21.88 -18.05
CA ALA A 31 -18.09 21.91 -19.30
C ALA A 31 -19.18 20.82 -19.33
N GLN A 32 -18.84 19.60 -18.90
CA GLN A 32 -19.68 18.41 -19.08
C GLN A 32 -20.53 18.07 -17.85
N CYS A 33 -20.06 18.40 -16.64
CA CYS A 33 -20.55 17.83 -15.39
C CYS A 33 -20.82 18.85 -14.28
N ARG A 34 -20.65 20.18 -14.48
CA ARG A 34 -20.86 21.19 -13.42
C ARG A 34 -22.23 21.11 -12.73
N ASN A 35 -23.26 20.67 -13.45
CA ASN A 35 -24.62 20.52 -12.92
C ASN A 35 -24.74 19.37 -11.90
N LEU A 36 -23.80 18.42 -11.92
CA LEU A 36 -23.73 17.31 -10.96
C LEU A 36 -23.17 17.76 -9.61
N MET A 37 -22.52 18.94 -9.52
CA MET A 37 -21.92 19.43 -8.29
C MET A 37 -22.92 19.56 -7.15
N ARG A 38 -24.19 19.86 -7.44
CA ARG A 38 -25.25 19.91 -6.43
C ARG A 38 -25.48 18.57 -5.73
N PHE A 39 -25.20 17.46 -6.42
CA PHE A 39 -25.37 16.10 -5.89
C PHE A 39 -24.07 15.59 -5.27
N LEU A 40 -22.92 15.98 -5.82
CA LEU A 40 -21.61 15.56 -5.33
C LEU A 40 -21.20 16.31 -4.06
N ASN A 41 -21.38 17.63 -4.02
CA ASN A 41 -21.11 18.45 -2.84
C ASN A 41 -21.98 19.73 -2.86
N PRO A 42 -23.14 19.72 -2.18
CA PRO A 42 -24.04 20.87 -2.13
C PRO A 42 -23.38 22.17 -1.63
N ARG A 43 -22.38 22.08 -0.74
CA ARG A 43 -21.67 23.25 -0.19
C ARG A 43 -20.81 23.96 -1.24
N LEU A 44 -20.39 23.23 -2.28
CA LEU A 44 -19.58 23.74 -3.39
C LEU A 44 -20.42 24.01 -4.64
N ALA A 45 -21.73 23.83 -4.60
CA ALA A 45 -22.64 24.09 -5.72
C ALA A 45 -23.24 25.51 -5.72
N SER A 46 -22.51 26.49 -5.17
CA SER A 46 -23.01 27.87 -5.11
C SER A 46 -23.13 28.47 -6.50
N LYS A 47 -24.16 29.30 -6.72
CA LYS A 47 -24.37 30.01 -8.00
C LYS A 47 -23.14 30.82 -8.41
N GLN A 48 -22.41 31.37 -7.44
CA GLN A 48 -21.22 32.18 -7.69
C GLN A 48 -20.02 31.34 -8.16
N LEU A 49 -19.84 30.13 -7.62
CA LEU A 49 -18.74 29.24 -8.02
C LEU A 49 -19.01 28.61 -9.38
N LEU A 50 -20.26 28.26 -9.66
CA LEU A 50 -20.69 27.66 -10.94
C LEU A 50 -20.92 28.70 -12.06
N ALA A 51 -20.62 29.97 -11.82
CA ALA A 51 -20.85 31.05 -12.77
C ALA A 51 -19.81 31.09 -13.90
N SER A 52 -18.55 30.70 -13.63
CA SER A 52 -17.49 30.64 -14.64
C SER A 52 -16.56 29.46 -14.42
N ALA A 53 -15.97 28.98 -15.51
CA ALA A 53 -14.99 27.90 -15.47
C ALA A 53 -13.73 28.33 -14.70
N GLU A 54 -13.30 29.59 -14.85
CA GLU A 54 -12.12 30.10 -14.13
C GLU A 54 -12.35 30.06 -12.62
N ARG A 55 -13.47 30.59 -12.12
CA ARG A 55 -13.75 30.60 -10.67
C ARG A 55 -13.89 29.19 -10.11
N PHE A 56 -14.55 28.31 -10.87
CA PHE A 56 -14.70 26.92 -10.50
C PHE A 56 -13.33 26.23 -10.38
N CYS A 57 -12.48 26.39 -11.39
CA CYS A 57 -11.19 25.72 -11.44
C CYS A 57 -10.11 26.38 -10.57
N GLU A 58 -10.18 27.68 -10.31
CA GLU A 58 -9.33 28.33 -9.31
C GLU A 58 -9.56 27.74 -7.91
N LYS A 59 -10.82 27.43 -7.59
CA LYS A 59 -11.17 26.86 -6.28
C LYS A 59 -10.86 25.37 -6.15
N LEU A 60 -11.02 24.62 -7.24
CA LEU A 60 -10.99 23.16 -7.19
C LEU A 60 -9.73 22.55 -7.80
N SER A 61 -8.91 23.31 -8.53
CA SER A 61 -7.69 22.74 -9.10
C SER A 61 -6.67 22.39 -8.02
N LEU A 62 -5.90 21.34 -8.29
CA LEU A 62 -4.71 21.00 -7.52
C LEU A 62 -3.64 22.08 -7.71
N ARG A 63 -2.89 22.36 -6.64
CA ARG A 63 -1.75 23.27 -6.69
C ARG A 63 -0.48 22.53 -7.12
N ASP A 64 -0.31 21.32 -6.59
CA ASP A 64 0.67 20.37 -7.11
C ASP A 64 0.07 19.66 -8.32
N VAL A 65 0.50 20.10 -9.51
CA VAL A 65 0.05 19.57 -10.79
C VAL A 65 1.00 18.51 -11.33
N ASP A 66 2.12 18.24 -10.65
CA ASP A 66 3.15 17.34 -11.17
C ASP A 66 2.62 15.90 -11.30
N TYR A 67 1.65 15.51 -10.48
CA TYR A 67 1.03 14.19 -10.49
C TYR A 67 -0.23 14.07 -11.37
N CYS A 68 -0.56 15.09 -12.15
CA CYS A 68 -1.79 15.11 -12.92
C CYS A 68 -1.75 14.23 -14.16
N TYR A 69 -2.65 13.26 -14.30
CA TYR A 69 -2.77 12.45 -15.52
C TYR A 69 -3.70 13.13 -16.55
N PRO A 70 -3.37 13.17 -17.86
CA PRO A 70 -2.21 12.54 -18.51
C PRO A 70 -0.96 13.42 -18.53
N ASP A 71 -0.98 14.65 -18.01
CA ASP A 71 0.14 15.60 -18.09
C ASP A 71 1.44 15.04 -17.47
N LEU A 72 1.35 14.15 -16.47
CA LEU A 72 2.43 13.35 -15.90
C LEU A 72 3.17 12.53 -16.97
N LEU A 73 2.46 12.07 -18.00
CA LEU A 73 3.02 11.35 -19.15
C LEU A 73 3.77 12.25 -20.14
N THR A 74 3.76 13.56 -19.94
CA THR A 74 4.51 14.51 -20.77
C THR A 74 5.27 15.54 -19.94
N ASN A 75 5.21 15.46 -18.61
CA ASN A 75 5.82 16.43 -17.69
C ASN A 75 7.35 16.39 -17.87
N PRO A 76 7.96 17.44 -18.45
CA PRO A 76 9.37 17.40 -18.82
C PRO A 76 10.30 17.36 -17.60
N MET A 77 9.84 17.78 -16.41
CA MET A 77 10.61 17.69 -15.18
C MET A 77 10.61 16.28 -14.60
N LEU A 78 9.45 15.63 -14.53
CA LEU A 78 9.33 14.25 -14.04
C LEU A 78 9.86 13.21 -15.04
N GLN A 79 9.79 13.52 -16.33
CA GLN A 79 10.27 12.63 -17.38
C GLN A 79 11.70 12.90 -17.84
N ARG A 80 12.32 14.00 -17.38
CA ARG A 80 13.65 14.44 -17.82
C ARG A 80 14.70 13.33 -17.83
N ASN A 81 14.59 12.42 -16.86
CA ASN A 81 15.55 11.35 -16.61
C ASN A 81 14.97 9.95 -16.84
N LEU A 82 13.73 9.83 -17.33
CA LEU A 82 13.09 8.56 -17.63
C LEU A 82 13.22 8.29 -19.13
N GLN A 83 13.98 7.26 -19.47
CA GLN A 83 14.09 6.79 -20.85
C GLN A 83 13.54 5.36 -20.97
N PRO A 84 12.88 5.01 -22.10
CA PRO A 84 12.53 3.63 -22.38
C PRO A 84 13.76 2.72 -22.31
N ALA A 85 13.59 1.55 -21.68
CA ALA A 85 14.67 0.58 -21.56
C ALA A 85 15.22 0.22 -22.96
N GLY A 86 16.53 0.33 -23.14
CA GLY A 86 17.20 0.05 -24.42
C GLY A 86 17.42 1.26 -25.34
N GLN A 87 16.90 2.45 -24.99
CA GLN A 87 17.19 3.71 -25.72
C GLN A 87 18.25 4.57 -25.04
N VAL A 88 18.77 4.11 -23.91
CA VAL A 88 19.91 4.74 -23.22
C VAL A 88 21.18 4.45 -24.04
N PRO A 89 21.96 5.46 -24.45
CA PRO A 89 23.23 5.24 -25.14
C PRO A 89 24.11 4.29 -24.33
N GLY A 90 24.74 3.31 -24.99
CA GLY A 90 25.45 2.18 -24.38
C GLY A 90 26.63 2.48 -23.45
N ASN A 91 26.83 3.74 -23.06
CA ASN A 91 27.87 4.23 -22.16
C ASN A 91 27.33 5.13 -21.03
N ALA A 92 26.02 5.18 -20.78
CA ALA A 92 25.48 5.94 -19.65
C ALA A 92 25.78 5.23 -18.31
N SER A 93 27.01 5.38 -17.83
CA SER A 93 27.39 5.01 -16.48
C SER A 93 26.54 5.79 -15.48
N GLY A 94 25.86 5.09 -14.56
CA GLY A 94 25.05 5.72 -13.51
C GLY A 94 23.53 5.77 -13.77
N CYS A 95 23.03 5.21 -14.88
CA CYS A 95 21.60 5.07 -15.10
C CYS A 95 21.03 3.78 -14.45
N LEU A 96 19.83 3.88 -13.90
CA LEU A 96 19.04 2.74 -13.42
C LEU A 96 17.90 2.45 -14.40
N CYS A 97 17.68 1.18 -14.69
CA CYS A 97 16.54 0.73 -15.47
C CYS A 97 15.56 -0.02 -14.55
N LEU A 98 14.26 0.18 -14.78
CA LEU A 98 13.22 -0.56 -14.09
C LEU A 98 12.71 -1.68 -15.00
N GLU A 99 12.82 -2.92 -14.55
CA GLU A 99 12.22 -4.09 -15.19
C GLU A 99 10.90 -4.41 -14.50
N HIS A 100 9.83 -4.49 -15.28
CA HIS A 100 8.52 -4.88 -14.74
C HIS A 100 8.48 -6.40 -14.47
N VAL A 101 8.30 -6.79 -13.20
CA VAL A 101 8.37 -8.20 -12.78
C VAL A 101 7.00 -8.87 -12.59
N LYS A 102 5.94 -8.13 -12.21
CA LYS A 102 4.57 -8.68 -12.00
C LYS A 102 3.51 -7.57 -11.90
N ARG A 103 2.32 -7.79 -12.48
CA ARG A 103 1.15 -6.87 -12.40
C ARG A 103 0.17 -7.20 -11.28
N SER A 104 -0.03 -8.48 -11.01
CA SER A 104 -1.19 -8.98 -10.23
C SER A 104 -0.84 -9.30 -8.78
N LEU A 105 -0.10 -8.41 -8.11
CA LEU A 105 0.10 -8.49 -6.66
C LEU A 105 -0.99 -7.67 -5.95
N ALA A 106 -1.55 -8.21 -4.88
CA ALA A 106 -2.60 -7.56 -4.10
C ALA A 106 -1.97 -6.74 -2.96
N ASN A 107 -1.73 -5.45 -3.19
CA ASN A 107 -1.09 -4.53 -2.24
C ASN A 107 0.23 -5.11 -1.68
N PRO A 108 1.28 -5.24 -2.49
CA PRO A 108 2.58 -5.71 -1.99
C PRO A 108 3.17 -4.69 -1.01
N LEU A 109 3.53 -5.13 0.19
CA LEU A 109 4.04 -4.27 1.27
C LEU A 109 5.51 -4.54 1.62
N TRP A 110 6.03 -5.72 1.29
CA TRP A 110 7.37 -6.12 1.67
C TRP A 110 8.02 -6.98 0.60
N ALA A 111 9.33 -6.80 0.37
CA ALA A 111 10.13 -7.66 -0.48
C ALA A 111 11.54 -7.82 0.10
N ARG A 112 11.94 -9.04 0.47
CA ARG A 112 13.28 -9.29 1.05
C ARG A 112 13.80 -10.69 0.72
N HIS A 113 15.11 -10.83 0.60
CA HIS A 113 15.77 -12.13 0.52
C HIS A 113 15.98 -12.75 1.91
N ALA A 114 16.12 -14.06 1.99
CA ALA A 114 16.30 -14.78 3.27
C ALA A 114 17.75 -14.88 3.76
N GLY A 115 18.70 -14.26 3.06
CA GLY A 115 20.13 -14.31 3.42
C GLY A 115 20.80 -15.68 3.23
N ASP A 116 20.16 -16.61 2.54
CA ASP A 116 20.57 -18.02 2.41
C ASP A 116 21.29 -18.34 1.09
N GLY A 117 21.60 -17.33 0.27
CA GLY A 117 22.27 -17.50 -1.02
C GLY A 117 21.42 -18.18 -2.11
N SER A 118 20.12 -18.44 -1.87
CA SER A 118 19.24 -19.11 -2.83
C SER A 118 18.85 -18.24 -4.04
N GLY A 119 18.95 -16.92 -3.91
CA GLY A 119 18.44 -15.96 -4.90
C GLY A 119 16.91 -15.79 -4.87
N ARG A 120 16.24 -16.30 -3.84
CA ARG A 120 14.80 -16.10 -3.62
C ARG A 120 14.53 -14.72 -3.02
N LEU A 121 13.59 -14.00 -3.64
CA LEU A 121 12.99 -12.79 -3.12
C LEU A 121 11.57 -13.13 -2.64
N PHE A 122 11.31 -12.90 -1.36
CA PHE A 122 10.02 -13.14 -0.73
C PHE A 122 9.22 -11.85 -0.76
N VAL A 123 8.06 -11.87 -1.42
CA VAL A 123 7.20 -10.71 -1.65
C VAL A 123 5.89 -10.90 -0.90
N ALA A 124 5.65 -10.08 0.12
CA ALA A 124 4.47 -10.17 0.97
C ALA A 124 3.37 -9.20 0.51
N GLU A 125 2.15 -9.71 0.46
CA GLU A 125 0.92 -8.97 0.19
C GLU A 125 0.21 -8.61 1.50
N GLN A 126 -0.42 -7.44 1.57
CA GLN A 126 -1.20 -6.99 2.74
C GLN A 126 -2.24 -8.02 3.20
N LYS A 127 -2.76 -8.84 2.28
CA LYS A 127 -3.72 -9.92 2.58
C LYS A 127 -3.10 -11.15 3.25
N GLY A 128 -1.82 -11.15 3.63
CA GLY A 128 -1.21 -12.27 4.36
C GLY A 128 -0.61 -13.36 3.50
N ARG A 129 -0.34 -13.10 2.22
CA ARG A 129 0.33 -14.07 1.33
C ARG A 129 1.76 -13.65 1.07
N VAL A 130 2.69 -14.58 1.21
CA VAL A 130 4.10 -14.38 0.88
C VAL A 130 4.43 -15.22 -0.35
N HIS A 131 4.77 -14.57 -1.45
CA HIS A 131 5.16 -15.20 -2.71
C HIS A 131 6.68 -15.32 -2.83
N ILE A 132 7.16 -16.26 -3.63
CA ILE A 132 8.59 -16.36 -3.97
C ILE A 132 8.79 -15.96 -5.44
N TYR A 133 9.72 -15.04 -5.66
CA TYR A 133 10.31 -14.74 -6.95
C TYR A 133 11.77 -15.17 -6.95
N ASN A 134 12.14 -16.09 -7.85
CA ASN A 134 13.52 -16.50 -8.04
C ASN A 134 14.21 -15.52 -8.99
N THR A 135 15.15 -14.75 -8.44
CA THR A 135 15.87 -13.70 -9.19
C THR A 135 16.85 -14.25 -10.23
N ARG A 136 17.33 -15.49 -10.06
CA ARG A 136 18.27 -16.13 -11.00
C ARG A 136 17.55 -16.67 -12.23
N SER A 137 16.44 -17.38 -12.03
CA SER A 137 15.63 -17.93 -13.12
C SER A 137 14.60 -16.93 -13.66
N LYS A 138 14.44 -15.77 -13.00
CA LYS A 138 13.42 -14.75 -13.27
C LYS A 138 11.99 -15.30 -13.28
N ARG A 139 11.69 -16.27 -12.40
CA ARG A 139 10.38 -16.94 -12.34
C ARG A 139 9.74 -16.80 -10.97
N TRP A 140 8.42 -16.67 -10.98
CA TRP A 140 7.60 -16.78 -9.77
C TRP A 140 7.30 -18.25 -9.47
N ASN A 141 7.29 -18.59 -8.18
CA ASN A 141 6.80 -19.89 -7.77
C ASN A 141 5.28 -19.98 -8.00
N ARG A 142 4.82 -21.19 -8.30
CA ARG A 142 3.38 -21.47 -8.52
C ARG A 142 2.57 -21.32 -7.23
N PHE A 143 3.16 -21.69 -6.10
CA PHE A 143 2.54 -21.62 -4.79
C PHE A 143 3.24 -20.55 -3.93
N CYS A 144 2.49 -19.97 -2.99
CA CYS A 144 3.03 -19.06 -2.00
C CYS A 144 3.89 -19.82 -0.98
N PHE A 145 4.88 -19.14 -0.42
CA PHE A 145 5.66 -19.59 0.71
C PHE A 145 4.80 -19.71 1.97
N LEU A 146 3.95 -18.71 2.22
CA LEU A 146 3.09 -18.62 3.40
C LEU A 146 1.73 -18.04 3.00
N ASP A 147 0.64 -18.62 3.51
CA ASP A 147 -0.72 -18.07 3.38
C ASP A 147 -1.41 -17.93 4.74
N LEU A 148 -1.36 -16.73 5.31
CA LEU A 148 -2.09 -16.34 6.52
C LEU A 148 -3.37 -15.56 6.22
N SER A 149 -3.90 -15.62 4.99
CA SER A 149 -5.03 -14.78 4.56
C SER A 149 -6.33 -15.04 5.32
N LYS A 150 -6.44 -16.17 6.03
CA LYS A 150 -7.58 -16.48 6.90
C LYS A 150 -7.44 -15.89 8.31
N GLN A 151 -6.21 -15.64 8.77
CA GLN A 151 -5.91 -15.11 10.09
C GLN A 151 -5.77 -13.59 10.08
N VAL A 152 -5.20 -13.05 9.00
CA VAL A 152 -4.91 -11.63 8.85
C VAL A 152 -6.21 -10.82 8.82
N ALA A 153 -6.33 -9.88 9.75
CA ALA A 153 -7.36 -8.85 9.72
C ALA A 153 -6.96 -7.79 8.69
N VAL A 154 -7.76 -7.64 7.64
CA VAL A 154 -7.58 -6.65 6.58
C VAL A 154 -8.94 -6.19 6.10
N SER A 155 -9.04 -4.95 5.62
CA SER A 155 -10.25 -4.43 5.01
C SER A 155 -9.95 -3.77 3.66
N ASN A 156 -10.99 -3.55 2.86
CA ASN A 156 -10.88 -2.80 1.60
C ASN A 156 -11.09 -1.29 1.79
N ARG A 157 -11.16 -0.82 3.05
CA ARG A 157 -11.31 0.61 3.33
C ARG A 157 -10.00 1.32 3.00
N ALA A 158 -10.11 2.46 2.34
CA ALA A 158 -8.94 3.32 2.13
C ALA A 158 -8.37 3.75 3.49
N MET A 159 -7.04 3.93 3.54
CA MET A 159 -6.29 4.30 4.76
C MET A 159 -6.31 3.25 5.88
N ASP A 160 -6.78 2.03 5.62
CA ASP A 160 -6.67 0.92 6.57
C ASP A 160 -5.30 0.25 6.42
N GLU A 161 -4.48 0.41 7.44
CA GLU A 161 -3.13 -0.15 7.50
C GLU A 161 -3.12 -1.56 8.07
N ARG A 162 -4.26 -2.10 8.53
CA ARG A 162 -4.29 -3.48 9.02
C ARG A 162 -3.95 -4.46 7.89
N GLY A 163 -3.26 -5.52 8.25
CA GLY A 163 -2.88 -6.56 7.31
C GLY A 163 -1.61 -7.27 7.73
N PHE A 164 -0.95 -7.88 6.75
CA PHE A 164 0.40 -8.37 6.89
C PHE A 164 1.39 -7.23 6.69
N LEU A 165 2.15 -6.90 7.72
CA LEU A 165 2.86 -5.62 7.79
C LEU A 165 4.38 -5.77 7.84
N GLY A 166 4.89 -6.95 8.20
CA GLY A 166 6.34 -7.17 8.23
C GLY A 166 6.76 -8.63 8.19
N LEU A 167 7.97 -8.86 7.67
CA LEU A 167 8.65 -10.15 7.67
C LEU A 167 10.16 -9.97 7.90
N ALA A 168 10.72 -10.77 8.79
CA ALA A 168 12.16 -10.83 9.05
C ALA A 168 12.64 -12.28 9.08
N PHE A 169 13.69 -12.60 8.32
CA PHE A 169 14.37 -13.89 8.44
C PHE A 169 15.40 -13.83 9.57
N HIS A 170 15.53 -14.92 10.32
CA HIS A 170 16.60 -15.05 11.31
C HIS A 170 17.97 -14.93 10.60
N PRO A 171 19.00 -14.31 11.20
CA PRO A 171 20.32 -14.19 10.56
C PRO A 171 20.92 -15.54 10.12
N SER A 172 20.66 -16.60 10.92
CA SER A 172 21.00 -17.99 10.63
C SER A 172 19.88 -18.79 9.92
N TYR A 173 19.00 -18.16 9.15
CA TYR A 173 17.86 -18.83 8.50
C TYR A 173 18.28 -20.04 7.65
N ALA A 174 19.43 -19.96 6.98
CA ALA A 174 19.96 -21.07 6.18
C ALA A 174 20.19 -22.36 6.98
N THR A 175 20.42 -22.25 8.30
CA THR A 175 20.68 -23.41 9.17
C THR A 175 19.50 -23.76 10.07
N ASN A 176 18.71 -22.77 10.51
CA ASN A 176 17.64 -22.97 11.48
C ASN A 176 16.22 -22.81 10.93
N GLY A 177 16.07 -22.28 9.72
CA GLY A 177 14.78 -22.10 9.06
C GLY A 177 13.82 -21.11 9.72
N ARG A 178 14.25 -20.34 10.72
CA ARG A 178 13.38 -19.45 11.53
C ARG A 178 13.14 -18.11 10.83
N PHE A 179 11.89 -17.67 10.84
CA PHE A 179 11.51 -16.34 10.40
C PHE A 179 10.37 -15.80 11.26
N PHE A 180 10.17 -14.49 11.21
CA PHE A 180 9.25 -13.75 12.06
C PHE A 180 8.32 -12.93 11.18
N VAL A 181 7.06 -12.87 11.57
CA VAL A 181 6.01 -12.13 10.87
C VAL A 181 5.33 -11.16 11.83
N TYR A 182 4.92 -10.01 11.30
CA TYR A 182 4.23 -8.95 12.03
C TYR A 182 2.94 -8.62 11.27
N TYR A 183 1.78 -8.85 11.88
CA TYR A 183 0.50 -8.72 11.19
C TYR A 183 -0.68 -8.46 12.13
N SER A 184 -1.73 -7.82 11.62
CA SER A 184 -2.97 -7.59 12.36
C SER A 184 -3.85 -8.84 12.38
N VAL A 185 -4.46 -9.14 13.52
CA VAL A 185 -5.46 -10.20 13.72
C VAL A 185 -6.67 -9.63 14.47
N LYS A 186 -7.83 -10.28 14.33
CA LYS A 186 -9.00 -9.93 15.13
C LYS A 186 -8.81 -10.40 16.58
N THR A 187 -9.28 -9.61 17.53
CA THR A 187 -9.42 -10.06 18.92
C THR A 187 -10.49 -11.15 19.01
N ARG A 188 -10.39 -11.99 20.04
CA ARG A 188 -11.48 -12.93 20.35
C ARG A 188 -12.55 -12.19 21.15
N GLY A 189 -13.82 -12.57 20.98
CA GLY A 189 -14.94 -11.88 21.62
C GLY A 189 -14.94 -11.95 23.15
N ASP A 190 -14.21 -12.90 23.73
CA ASP A 190 -14.02 -13.13 25.15
C ASP A 190 -12.68 -12.60 25.69
N GLU A 191 -11.87 -11.94 24.84
CA GLU A 191 -10.56 -11.46 25.22
C GLU A 191 -10.67 -10.24 26.15
N PRO A 192 -10.04 -10.25 27.34
CA PRO A 192 -10.16 -9.15 28.29
C PRO A 192 -9.49 -7.89 27.72
N VAL A 193 -10.25 -6.80 27.65
CA VAL A 193 -9.74 -5.47 27.31
C VAL A 193 -9.22 -4.82 28.60
N PRO A 194 -7.95 -4.37 28.66
CA PRO A 194 -7.41 -3.67 29.82
C PRO A 194 -8.27 -2.44 30.20
N PRO A 195 -8.47 -2.14 31.50
CA PRO A 195 -9.29 -1.01 31.94
C PRO A 195 -8.91 0.32 31.26
N GLU A 196 -7.63 0.53 30.99
CA GLU A 196 -7.10 1.73 30.33
C GLU A 196 -7.61 1.90 28.89
N LEU A 197 -8.08 0.81 28.27
CA LEU A 197 -8.67 0.78 26.93
C LEU A 197 -10.19 0.60 26.95
N GLN A 198 -10.81 0.41 28.12
CA GLN A 198 -12.27 0.25 28.25
C GLN A 198 -13.01 1.59 28.08
N ASP A 199 -12.38 2.70 28.46
CA ASP A 199 -12.91 4.06 28.27
C ASP A 199 -12.65 4.62 26.86
N ALA A 200 -12.03 3.83 25.98
CA ALA A 200 -11.83 4.26 24.60
C ALA A 200 -13.20 4.40 23.91
N GLU A 201 -13.41 5.53 23.23
CA GLU A 201 -14.61 5.78 22.39
C GLU A 201 -14.73 4.79 21.20
N PHE A 202 -13.75 3.89 21.05
CA PHE A 202 -13.58 2.98 19.93
C PHE A 202 -13.52 1.51 20.39
N SER A 203 -14.01 0.62 19.53
CA SER A 203 -13.93 -0.82 19.77
C SER A 203 -12.53 -1.34 19.46
N VAL A 204 -11.90 -1.98 20.44
CA VAL A 204 -10.62 -2.69 20.28
C VAL A 204 -10.90 -4.10 19.71
N ASP A 205 -11.20 -4.16 18.42
CA ASP A 205 -11.55 -5.40 17.71
C ASP A 205 -10.35 -6.09 17.03
N THR A 206 -9.17 -5.48 17.12
CA THR A 206 -7.96 -5.96 16.47
C THR A 206 -6.72 -5.80 17.35
N LYS A 207 -5.72 -6.62 17.06
CA LYS A 207 -4.40 -6.59 17.70
C LYS A 207 -3.32 -6.88 16.67
N ILE A 208 -2.13 -6.34 16.90
CA ILE A 208 -0.92 -6.77 16.23
C ILE A 208 -0.47 -8.08 16.86
N ARG A 209 -0.05 -9.03 16.02
CA ARG A 209 0.61 -10.26 16.39
C ARG A 209 1.99 -10.32 15.76
N ILE A 210 2.96 -10.65 16.59
CA ILE A 210 4.31 -11.03 16.19
C ILE A 210 4.45 -12.52 16.44
N SER A 211 4.73 -13.28 15.39
CA SER A 211 4.93 -14.73 15.48
C SER A 211 6.26 -15.13 14.88
N GLU A 212 6.89 -16.13 15.48
CA GLU A 212 7.93 -16.93 14.84
C GLU A 212 7.29 -18.09 14.08
N LEU A 213 7.83 -18.42 12.91
CA LEU A 213 7.54 -19.63 12.16
C LEU A 213 8.84 -20.26 11.65
N ARG A 214 8.73 -21.49 11.18
CA ARG A 214 9.82 -22.22 10.52
C ARG A 214 9.44 -22.61 9.09
N VAL A 215 10.46 -22.68 8.24
CA VAL A 215 10.35 -23.31 6.92
C VAL A 215 10.02 -24.81 7.10
N SER A 216 9.30 -25.39 6.15
CA SER A 216 9.05 -26.82 6.09
C SER A 216 10.36 -27.59 5.95
N LEU A 217 10.44 -28.73 6.65
CA LEU A 217 11.57 -29.66 6.52
C LEU A 217 11.55 -30.42 5.18
N GLU A 218 10.40 -30.48 4.51
CA GLU A 218 10.21 -31.23 3.27
C GLU A 218 10.28 -30.34 2.02
N ASP A 219 9.94 -29.05 2.15
CA ASP A 219 9.89 -28.11 1.03
C ASP A 219 10.46 -26.75 1.46
N PRO A 220 11.68 -26.38 1.02
CA PRO A 220 12.29 -25.12 1.41
C PRO A 220 11.51 -23.90 0.89
N ASP A 221 10.64 -24.06 -0.10
CA ASP A 221 9.79 -23.01 -0.67
C ASP A 221 8.43 -22.91 0.02
N ARG A 222 8.23 -23.59 1.17
CA ARG A 222 7.03 -23.50 2.00
C ARG A 222 7.34 -23.28 3.47
N ALA A 223 6.53 -22.46 4.13
CA ALA A 223 6.47 -22.35 5.58
C ALA A 223 5.68 -23.52 6.19
N ASP A 224 6.09 -23.99 7.36
CA ASP A 224 5.27 -24.88 8.18
C ASP A 224 4.31 -24.05 9.04
N HIS A 225 3.03 -24.03 8.64
CA HIS A 225 1.99 -23.34 9.39
C HIS A 225 1.80 -23.87 10.83
N LYS A 226 2.15 -25.12 11.11
CA LYS A 226 2.01 -25.71 12.45
C LYS A 226 3.12 -25.28 13.40
N SER A 227 4.19 -24.70 12.87
CA SER A 227 5.34 -24.23 13.66
C SER A 227 5.13 -22.85 14.28
N GLU A 228 3.98 -22.21 14.05
CA GLU A 228 3.73 -20.85 14.52
C GLU A 228 3.79 -20.76 16.05
N GLN A 229 4.70 -19.92 16.53
CA GLN A 229 4.80 -19.52 17.93
C GLN A 229 4.55 -18.02 18.06
N VAL A 230 3.45 -17.66 18.71
CA VAL A 230 3.14 -16.26 19.02
C VAL A 230 4.10 -15.75 20.09
N LEU A 231 4.80 -14.65 19.79
CA LEU A 231 5.79 -14.03 20.68
C LEU A 231 5.22 -12.83 21.42
N LEU A 232 4.45 -11.99 20.73
CA LEU A 232 3.87 -10.79 21.30
C LEU A 232 2.54 -10.49 20.61
N GLU A 233 1.56 -10.06 21.40
CA GLU A 233 0.33 -9.48 20.91
C GLU A 233 0.10 -8.12 21.57
N VAL A 234 -0.28 -7.13 20.77
CA VAL A 234 -0.53 -5.75 21.22
C VAL A 234 -1.87 -5.30 20.69
N LEU A 235 -2.80 -4.98 21.58
CA LEU A 235 -4.11 -4.45 21.20
C LEU A 235 -3.95 -3.15 20.41
N GLN A 236 -4.72 -2.99 19.34
CA GLN A 236 -4.72 -1.79 18.52
C GLN A 236 -6.11 -1.14 18.54
N PRO A 237 -6.24 0.08 19.08
CA PRO A 237 -7.51 0.79 19.08
C PRO A 237 -7.89 1.34 17.69
N TYR A 238 -6.92 1.46 16.78
CA TYR A 238 -7.13 2.06 15.46
C TYR A 238 -6.66 1.17 14.31
N HIS A 239 -7.29 1.39 13.15
CA HIS A 239 -7.00 0.68 11.91
C HIS A 239 -5.82 1.27 11.12
N ASN A 240 -5.26 2.39 11.59
CA ASN A 240 -4.09 3.08 11.06
C ASN A 240 -3.01 3.23 12.15
N HIS A 241 -1.83 3.73 11.78
CA HIS A 241 -0.62 3.76 12.62
C HIS A 241 -0.15 2.38 13.09
N ASN A 242 -0.34 1.36 12.26
CA ASN A 242 0.01 -0.03 12.58
C ASN A 242 1.45 -0.40 12.21
N GLY A 243 2.16 0.46 11.47
CA GLY A 243 3.56 0.26 11.05
C GLY A 243 4.62 0.91 11.95
N GLY A 244 4.19 1.72 12.94
CA GLY A 244 5.04 2.64 13.71
C GLY A 244 4.82 4.10 13.37
#